data_AF-A0A955HW11-F1
#
_entry.id   AF-A0A955HW11-F1
#
_cell.length_a   1.000
_cell.length_b   1.000
_cell.length_c   1.000
_cell.angle_alpha   90.00
_cell.angle_beta   90.00
_cell.angle_gamma   90.00
#
_symmetry.space_group_name_H-M   'P 1'
#
loop_
_entity.id
_entity.type
_entity.pdbx_description
1 polymer ?
#
loop_
_entity_poly.entity_id
_entity_poly.type
_entity_poly.pdbx_seq_one_letter_code
_entity_poly.pdbx_strand_id
1 'polypeptide(L)'
;MDFSTHTIGGVGLEQYAKLCALMANTQPEETDKHAEIAAANGVSKENWEEAKKGWTEMMMDPQHAMAIQQIFMPTYQKALEEASGGDEPCSLEDYARIKAAMIYEKDPNNPEEKIPYEQVLEREGFTPTKWSTVESYWTPRITKDEHGRLQEGKFDEAAATKFRELIQKHSDEYAGIER
;
A
#
# COMPACT_ATOMS: atom_id res chain seq x y z
N MET A 1 -20.16 15.71 10.95
CA MET A 1 -20.10 16.15 9.54
C MET A 1 -20.26 14.90 8.70
N ASP A 2 -21.13 14.90 7.68
CA ASP A 2 -21.23 13.78 6.74
C ASP A 2 -20.25 14.03 5.59
N PHE A 3 -19.14 13.28 5.58
CA PHE A 3 -18.10 13.41 4.57
C PHE A 3 -18.47 12.74 3.24
N SER A 4 -19.55 11.97 3.20
CA SER A 4 -20.02 11.26 2.00
C SER A 4 -20.58 12.21 0.94
N THR A 5 -21.03 13.40 1.36
CA THR A 5 -21.61 14.44 0.47
C THR A 5 -20.77 15.72 0.42
N HIS A 6 -19.70 15.80 1.23
CA HIS A 6 -18.81 16.94 1.26
C HIS A 6 -17.87 16.94 0.04
N THR A 7 -17.59 18.12 -0.51
CA THR A 7 -16.67 18.29 -1.64
C THR A 7 -15.73 19.48 -1.38
N ILE A 8 -14.50 19.37 -1.86
CA ILE A 8 -13.47 20.42 -1.81
C ILE A 8 -12.98 20.60 -3.25
N GLY A 9 -12.98 21.82 -3.79
CA GLY A 9 -12.75 22.03 -5.23
C GLY A 9 -13.72 21.25 -6.13
N GLY A 10 -14.93 20.94 -5.64
CA GLY A 10 -15.88 20.07 -6.34
C GLY A 10 -15.53 18.58 -6.38
N VAL A 11 -14.49 18.14 -5.66
CA VAL A 11 -14.07 16.72 -5.57
C VAL A 11 -14.51 16.15 -4.23
N GLY A 12 -15.35 15.11 -4.27
CA GLY A 12 -15.75 14.36 -3.08
C GLY A 12 -14.67 13.40 -2.59
N LEU A 13 -14.76 12.94 -1.34
CA LEU A 13 -13.73 12.10 -0.71
C LEU A 13 -13.46 10.79 -1.46
N GLU A 14 -14.51 10.15 -2.00
CA GLU A 14 -14.35 8.92 -2.77
C GLU A 14 -13.64 9.14 -4.11
N GLN A 15 -13.95 10.24 -4.80
CA GLN A 15 -13.26 10.61 -6.04
C GLN A 15 -11.81 10.99 -5.76
N TYR A 16 -11.56 11.71 -4.66
CA TYR A 16 -10.21 11.99 -4.19
C TYR A 16 -9.41 10.71 -3.93
N ALA A 17 -10.00 9.73 -3.23
CA ALA A 17 -9.37 8.42 -3.00
C ALA A 17 -9.01 7.69 -4.30
N LYS A 18 -9.92 7.67 -5.29
CA LYS A 18 -9.67 7.05 -6.60
C LYS A 18 -8.55 7.76 -7.36
N LEU A 19 -8.53 9.09 -7.36
CA LEU A 19 -7.45 9.87 -7.98
C LEU A 19 -6.10 9.59 -7.33
N CYS A 20 -6.05 9.54 -5.99
CA CYS A 20 -4.83 9.14 -5.28
C CYS A 20 -4.35 7.74 -5.68
N ALA A 21 -5.26 6.78 -5.86
CA ALA A 21 -4.90 5.42 -6.28
C ALA A 21 -4.30 5.39 -7.70
N LEU A 22 -4.88 6.15 -8.64
CA LEU A 22 -4.33 6.28 -10.00
C LEU A 22 -2.94 6.93 -10.02
N MET A 23 -2.66 7.77 -9.02
CA MET A 23 -1.37 8.44 -8.83
C MET A 23 -0.40 7.62 -7.96
N ALA A 24 -0.75 6.40 -7.53
CA ALA A 24 0.12 5.63 -6.62
C ALA A 24 1.49 5.25 -7.23
N ASN A 25 1.60 5.26 -8.56
CA ASN A 25 2.84 5.01 -9.29
C ASN A 25 3.56 6.30 -9.76
N THR A 26 3.19 7.46 -9.21
CA THR A 26 3.85 8.74 -9.46
C THR A 26 4.52 9.26 -8.19
N GLN A 27 5.53 10.12 -8.36
CA GLN A 27 6.21 10.76 -7.25
C GLN A 27 5.48 12.02 -6.79
N PRO A 28 5.52 12.40 -5.51
CA PRO A 28 4.85 13.59 -4.99
C PRO A 28 5.15 14.89 -5.74
N GLU A 29 6.38 15.04 -6.25
CA GLU A 29 6.87 16.17 -7.04
C GLU A 29 6.41 16.18 -8.51
N GLU A 30 5.88 15.07 -9.04
CA GLU A 30 5.30 14.99 -10.39
C GLU A 30 3.92 15.69 -10.45
N THR A 31 3.85 16.96 -10.05
CA THR A 31 2.59 17.73 -9.91
C THR A 31 1.84 17.87 -11.23
N ASP A 32 2.54 18.05 -12.35
CA ASP A 32 1.90 18.13 -13.66
C ASP A 32 1.29 16.79 -14.09
N LYS A 33 1.96 15.67 -13.78
CA LYS A 33 1.43 14.32 -14.03
C LYS A 33 0.20 14.02 -13.19
N HIS A 34 0.19 14.46 -11.92
CA HIS A 34 -1.01 14.40 -11.08
C HIS A 34 -2.17 15.21 -11.69
N ALA A 35 -1.90 16.42 -12.20
CA ALA A 35 -2.91 17.24 -12.85
C ALA A 35 -3.44 16.61 -14.15
N GLU A 36 -2.57 15.98 -14.94
CA GLU A 36 -2.95 15.23 -16.14
C GLU A 36 -3.86 14.03 -15.80
N ILE A 37 -3.51 13.24 -14.79
CA ILE A 37 -4.33 12.13 -14.31
C ILE A 37 -5.69 12.64 -13.81
N ALA A 38 -5.71 13.75 -13.05
CA ALA A 38 -6.94 14.37 -12.58
C ALA A 38 -7.83 14.84 -13.75
N ALA A 39 -7.23 15.50 -14.74
CA ALA A 39 -7.93 15.99 -15.94
C ALA A 39 -8.52 14.83 -16.77
N ALA A 40 -7.78 13.73 -16.92
CA ALA A 40 -8.28 12.53 -17.58
C ALA A 40 -9.50 11.90 -16.87
N ASN A 41 -9.69 12.23 -15.58
CA ASN A 41 -10.79 11.78 -14.74
C ASN A 41 -11.81 12.89 -14.44
N GLY A 42 -11.84 13.95 -15.26
CA GLY A 42 -12.86 15.00 -15.22
C GLY A 42 -12.66 16.06 -14.14
N VAL A 43 -11.47 16.16 -13.55
CA VAL A 43 -11.13 17.17 -12.53
C VAL A 43 -10.12 18.16 -13.10
N SER A 44 -10.43 19.46 -13.10
CA SER A 44 -9.48 20.49 -13.56
C SER A 44 -8.26 20.57 -12.63
N LYS A 45 -7.15 21.11 -13.14
CA LYS A 45 -5.93 21.33 -12.33
C LYS A 45 -6.23 22.15 -11.06
N GLU A 46 -7.01 23.23 -11.21
CA GLU A 46 -7.40 24.11 -10.10
C GLU A 46 -8.22 23.35 -9.04
N ASN A 47 -9.23 22.59 -9.48
CA ASN A 47 -10.06 21.78 -8.59
C ASN A 47 -9.25 20.68 -7.89
N TRP A 48 -8.31 20.06 -8.60
CA TRP A 48 -7.42 19.05 -8.04
C TRP A 48 -6.49 19.64 -6.97
N GLU A 49 -5.87 20.79 -7.22
CA GLU A 49 -4.98 21.45 -6.26
C GLU A 49 -5.74 21.86 -4.99
N GLU A 50 -6.95 22.41 -5.15
CA GLU A 50 -7.83 22.75 -4.02
C GLU A 50 -8.24 21.51 -3.22
N ALA A 51 -8.69 20.45 -3.91
CA ALA A 51 -9.09 19.18 -3.30
C ALA A 51 -7.93 18.52 -2.56
N LYS A 52 -6.76 18.41 -3.20
CA LYS A 52 -5.56 17.80 -2.62
C LYS A 52 -5.16 18.52 -1.35
N LYS A 53 -5.14 19.84 -1.36
CA LYS A 53 -4.83 20.65 -0.18
C LYS A 53 -5.85 20.41 0.93
N GLY A 54 -7.14 20.62 0.66
CA GLY A 54 -8.16 20.58 1.72
C GLY A 54 -8.39 19.18 2.30
N TRP A 55 -8.40 18.13 1.47
CA TRP A 55 -8.53 16.76 1.98
C TRP A 55 -7.30 16.32 2.77
N THR A 56 -6.09 16.74 2.38
CA THR A 56 -4.87 16.47 3.17
C THR A 56 -4.92 17.17 4.52
N GLU A 57 -5.30 18.45 4.56
CA GLU A 57 -5.48 19.20 5.81
C GLU A 57 -6.49 18.51 6.74
N MET A 58 -7.62 18.05 6.18
CA MET A 58 -8.66 17.35 6.95
C MET A 58 -8.22 15.95 7.44
N MET A 59 -7.39 15.23 6.68
CA MET A 59 -6.81 13.95 7.13
C MET A 59 -5.80 14.13 8.27
N MET A 60 -5.16 15.29 8.35
CA MET A 60 -4.22 15.62 9.43
C MET A 60 -4.90 16.19 10.67
N ASP A 61 -6.16 16.63 10.57
CA ASP A 61 -6.94 17.15 11.69
C ASP A 61 -7.42 16.01 12.60
N PRO A 62 -6.98 15.93 13.87
CA PRO A 62 -7.40 14.88 14.80
C PRO A 62 -8.92 14.79 15.00
N GLN A 63 -9.67 15.87 14.77
CA GLN A 63 -11.13 15.89 14.89
C GLN A 63 -11.84 15.13 13.76
N HIS A 64 -11.19 15.02 12.60
CA HIS A 64 -11.80 14.50 11.37
C HIS A 64 -11.09 13.27 10.80
N ALA A 65 -9.80 13.09 11.12
CA ALA A 65 -8.92 12.06 10.57
C ALA A 65 -9.54 10.66 10.58
N MET A 66 -10.07 10.21 11.72
CA MET A 66 -10.63 8.86 11.84
C MET A 66 -11.87 8.65 10.96
N ALA A 67 -12.77 9.64 10.90
CA ALA A 67 -13.99 9.57 10.08
C ALA A 67 -13.66 9.58 8.59
N ILE A 68 -12.68 10.39 8.19
CA ILE A 68 -12.21 10.44 6.80
C ILE A 68 -11.50 9.14 6.43
N GLN A 69 -10.64 8.61 7.30
CA GLN A 69 -9.90 7.37 7.06
C GLN A 69 -10.85 6.18 6.84
N GLN A 70 -11.97 6.11 7.58
CA GLN A 70 -12.97 5.05 7.42
C GLN A 70 -13.64 5.04 6.02
N ILE A 71 -13.73 6.18 5.35
CA ILE A 71 -14.30 6.30 3.99
C ILE A 71 -13.20 6.19 2.93
N PHE A 72 -12.07 6.86 3.17
CA PHE A 72 -10.96 6.94 2.25
C PHE A 72 -10.29 5.58 2.04
N MET A 73 -9.92 4.87 3.11
CA MET A 73 -9.12 3.65 2.99
C MET A 73 -9.80 2.53 2.18
N PRO A 74 -11.08 2.17 2.42
CA PRO A 74 -11.74 1.14 1.62
C PRO A 74 -11.84 1.53 0.15
N THR A 75 -12.13 2.81 -0.13
CA THR A 75 -12.26 3.33 -1.50
C THR A 75 -10.92 3.35 -2.22
N TYR A 76 -9.87 3.81 -1.55
CA TYR A 76 -8.50 3.86 -2.05
C TYR A 76 -7.98 2.44 -2.36
N GLN A 77 -8.16 1.49 -1.43
CA GLN A 77 -7.76 0.10 -1.61
C GLN A 77 -8.49 -0.56 -2.79
N LYS A 78 -9.82 -0.35 -2.89
CA LYS A 78 -10.60 -0.86 -4.03
C LYS A 78 -10.11 -0.26 -5.35
N ALA A 79 -9.84 1.04 -5.40
CA ALA A 79 -9.36 1.71 -6.60
C ALA A 79 -7.95 1.23 -7.00
N LEU A 80 -7.09 0.91 -6.03
CA LEU A 80 -5.79 0.28 -6.29
C LEU A 80 -5.95 -1.13 -6.88
N GLU A 81 -6.84 -1.95 -6.32
CA GLU A 81 -7.16 -3.29 -6.84
C GLU A 81 -7.73 -3.21 -8.28
N GLU A 82 -8.60 -2.24 -8.56
CA GLU A 82 -9.16 -2.02 -9.90
C GLU A 82 -8.10 -1.52 -10.89
N ALA A 83 -7.24 -0.58 -10.47
CA ALA A 83 -6.18 -0.03 -11.31
C ALA A 83 -5.09 -1.06 -11.65
N SER A 84 -4.85 -2.04 -10.76
CA SER A 84 -3.99 -3.18 -11.07
C SER A 84 -4.70 -4.24 -11.92
N GLY A 85 -5.99 -4.10 -12.25
CA GLY A 85 -6.75 -5.14 -12.96
C GLY A 85 -6.94 -6.43 -12.14
N GLY A 86 -6.71 -6.37 -10.83
CA GLY A 86 -6.58 -7.56 -9.98
C GLY A 86 -5.25 -8.29 -10.13
N ASP A 87 -4.34 -7.80 -10.98
CA ASP A 87 -3.01 -8.37 -11.16
C ASP A 87 -2.20 -8.23 -9.87
N GLU A 88 -1.33 -9.22 -9.67
CA GLU A 88 -0.41 -9.25 -8.54
C GLU A 88 0.54 -8.03 -8.62
N PRO A 89 0.63 -7.20 -7.55
CA PRO A 89 1.47 -6.01 -7.57
C PRO A 89 2.98 -6.34 -7.61
N CYS A 90 3.33 -7.57 -7.23
CA CYS A 90 4.59 -8.26 -7.48
C CYS A 90 4.37 -9.76 -7.32
N SER A 91 5.32 -10.58 -7.77
CA SER A 91 5.26 -12.04 -7.59
C SER A 91 5.23 -12.42 -6.10
N LEU A 92 4.65 -13.58 -5.78
CA LEU A 92 4.68 -14.11 -4.41
C LEU A 92 6.12 -14.35 -3.93
N GLU A 93 7.02 -14.74 -4.84
CA GLU A 93 8.46 -14.90 -4.61
C GLU A 93 9.12 -13.58 -4.17
N ASP A 94 8.87 -12.49 -4.89
CA ASP A 94 9.41 -11.18 -4.53
C ASP A 94 8.84 -10.71 -3.20
N TYR A 95 7.52 -10.88 -3.00
CA TYR A 95 6.89 -10.53 -1.73
C TYR A 95 7.50 -11.29 -0.56
N ALA A 96 7.65 -12.62 -0.67
CA ALA A 96 8.25 -13.45 0.38
C ALA A 96 9.70 -13.08 0.65
N ARG A 97 10.50 -12.85 -0.39
CA ARG A 97 11.91 -12.47 -0.26
C ARG A 97 12.07 -11.13 0.47
N ILE A 98 11.32 -10.12 0.07
CA ILE A 98 11.35 -8.78 0.67
C ILE A 98 10.84 -8.85 2.12
N LYS A 99 9.74 -9.58 2.37
CA LYS A 99 9.21 -9.75 3.72
C LYS A 99 10.18 -10.49 4.64
N ALA A 100 10.86 -11.52 4.14
CA ALA A 100 11.89 -12.23 4.89
C ALA A 100 13.08 -11.32 5.22
N ALA A 101 13.54 -10.50 4.26
CA ALA A 101 14.60 -9.51 4.49
C ALA A 101 14.24 -8.59 5.67
N MET A 102 13.03 -8.01 5.67
CA MET A 102 12.56 -7.15 6.77
C MET A 102 12.49 -7.86 8.13
N ILE A 103 12.25 -9.18 8.15
CA ILE A 103 12.10 -9.95 9.38
C ILE A 103 13.45 -10.41 9.91
N TYR A 104 14.34 -10.89 9.04
CA TYR A 104 15.51 -11.69 9.42
C TYR A 104 16.85 -11.06 9.07
N GLU A 105 16.92 -10.18 8.07
CA GLU A 105 18.19 -9.60 7.62
C GLU A 105 18.77 -8.67 8.70
N LYS A 106 20.05 -8.93 9.02
CA LYS A 106 20.82 -8.18 10.02
C LYS A 106 21.73 -7.17 9.33
N ASP A 107 22.00 -6.06 10.01
CA ASP A 107 22.99 -5.10 9.51
C ASP A 107 24.38 -5.78 9.51
N PRO A 108 25.09 -5.84 8.37
CA PRO A 108 26.43 -6.43 8.31
C PRO A 108 27.46 -5.71 9.19
N ASN A 109 27.23 -4.44 9.53
CA ASN A 109 28.08 -3.64 10.40
C ASN A 109 27.65 -3.73 11.88
N ASN A 110 26.42 -4.16 12.16
CA ASN A 110 25.90 -4.37 13.50
C ASN A 110 24.94 -5.58 13.55
N PRO A 111 25.46 -6.82 13.70
CA PRO A 111 24.65 -8.04 13.63
C PRO A 111 23.53 -8.16 14.68
N GLU A 112 23.53 -7.33 15.72
CA GLU A 112 22.45 -7.28 16.71
C GLU A 112 21.21 -6.58 16.14
N GLU A 113 21.38 -5.65 15.22
CA GLU A 113 20.33 -4.82 14.63
C GLU A 113 19.84 -5.36 13.29
N LYS A 114 18.56 -5.10 12.98
CA LYS A 114 17.99 -5.40 11.66
C LYS A 114 18.27 -4.25 10.72
N ILE A 115 18.37 -4.54 9.43
CA ILE A 115 18.37 -3.48 8.43
C ILE A 115 17.04 -2.71 8.55
N PRO A 116 17.06 -1.35 8.60
CA PRO A 116 15.84 -0.56 8.60
C PRO A 116 14.94 -0.89 7.42
N TYR A 117 13.63 -0.96 7.68
CA TYR A 117 12.62 -1.32 6.68
C TYR A 117 12.71 -0.46 5.42
N GLU A 118 12.94 0.85 5.58
CA GLU A 118 13.07 1.80 4.48
C GLU A 118 14.25 1.47 3.57
N GLN A 119 15.38 1.02 4.13
CA GLN A 119 16.56 0.63 3.36
C GLN A 119 16.33 -0.66 2.58
N VAL A 120 15.61 -1.63 3.16
CA VAL A 120 15.20 -2.84 2.46
C VAL A 120 14.31 -2.48 1.26
N LEU A 121 13.32 -1.62 1.46
CA LEU A 121 12.44 -1.20 0.36
C LEU A 121 13.18 -0.45 -0.74
N GLU A 122 14.05 0.49 -0.37
CA GLU A 122 14.82 1.29 -1.32
C GLU A 122 15.70 0.39 -2.20
N ARG A 123 16.41 -0.58 -1.61
CA ARG A 123 17.22 -1.57 -2.33
C ARG A 123 16.41 -2.36 -3.35
N GLU A 124 15.14 -2.62 -3.04
CA GLU A 124 14.24 -3.44 -3.85
C GLU A 124 13.41 -2.62 -4.85
N GLY A 125 13.62 -1.30 -4.91
CA GLY A 125 12.91 -0.41 -5.82
C GLY A 125 11.45 -0.17 -5.43
N PHE A 126 11.12 -0.27 -4.14
CA PHE A 126 9.79 0.01 -3.61
C PHE A 126 9.78 1.31 -2.80
N THR A 127 8.72 2.09 -2.96
CA THR A 127 8.37 3.15 -2.02
C THR A 127 7.52 2.58 -0.89
N PRO A 128 7.45 3.21 0.30
CA PRO A 128 6.56 2.77 1.37
C PRO A 128 5.09 2.67 0.94
N THR A 129 4.63 3.61 0.10
CA THR A 129 3.27 3.59 -0.46
C THR A 129 3.02 2.40 -1.37
N LYS A 130 3.98 2.09 -2.26
CA LYS A 130 3.88 0.92 -3.14
C LYS A 130 3.91 -0.37 -2.32
N TRP A 131 4.76 -0.45 -1.31
CA TRP A 131 4.81 -1.61 -0.42
C TRP A 131 3.51 -1.81 0.36
N SER A 132 2.89 -0.75 0.88
CA SER A 132 1.59 -0.84 1.55
C SER A 132 0.50 -1.41 0.64
N THR A 133 0.57 -1.12 -0.67
CA THR A 133 -0.32 -1.72 -1.68
C THR A 133 -0.04 -3.21 -1.85
N VAL A 134 1.23 -3.60 -1.92
CA VAL A 134 1.67 -5.01 -1.97
C VAL A 134 1.18 -5.78 -0.74
N GLU A 135 1.34 -5.21 0.46
CA GLU A 135 0.87 -5.84 1.71
C GLU A 135 -0.65 -5.97 1.74
N SER A 136 -1.38 -4.96 1.28
CA SER A 136 -2.84 -4.99 1.20
C SER A 136 -3.34 -6.08 0.23
N TYR A 137 -2.55 -6.41 -0.81
CA TYR A 137 -2.87 -7.50 -1.72
C TYR A 137 -2.52 -8.86 -1.11
N TRP A 138 -1.27 -9.08 -0.70
CA TRP A 138 -0.78 -10.41 -0.35
C TRP A 138 -1.18 -10.87 1.05
N THR A 139 -1.18 -9.98 2.05
CA THR A 139 -1.51 -10.34 3.44
C THR A 139 -2.84 -11.08 3.57
N PRO A 140 -3.98 -10.56 3.08
CA PRO A 140 -5.26 -11.25 3.22
C PRO A 140 -5.36 -12.56 2.43
N ARG A 141 -4.47 -12.77 1.45
CA ARG A 141 -4.41 -14.00 0.64
C ARG A 141 -3.63 -15.10 1.33
N ILE A 142 -2.70 -14.78 2.22
CA ILE A 142 -1.74 -15.76 2.77
C ILE A 142 -1.77 -15.86 4.31
N THR A 143 -2.34 -14.89 5.01
CA THR A 143 -2.39 -14.88 6.48
C THR A 143 -3.82 -14.90 7.00
N LYS A 144 -3.92 -15.23 8.29
CA LYS A 144 -5.10 -14.96 9.10
C LYS A 144 -5.03 -13.53 9.66
N ASP A 145 -6.18 -12.96 10.00
CA ASP A 145 -6.27 -11.69 10.73
C ASP A 145 -5.75 -11.85 12.18
N GLU A 146 -5.72 -10.75 12.92
CA GLU A 146 -5.30 -10.70 14.33
C GLU A 146 -6.10 -11.61 15.27
N HIS A 147 -7.28 -12.07 14.85
CA HIS A 147 -8.16 -12.99 15.57
C HIS A 147 -8.07 -14.43 15.05
N GLY A 148 -7.12 -14.73 14.15
CA GLY A 148 -6.94 -16.06 13.59
C GLY A 148 -7.98 -16.44 12.52
N ARG A 149 -8.74 -15.48 12.00
CA ARG A 149 -9.77 -15.71 10.97
C ARG A 149 -9.19 -15.49 9.58
N LEU A 150 -9.67 -16.28 8.61
CA LEU A 150 -9.35 -16.06 7.20
C LEU A 150 -10.23 -14.94 6.65
N GLN A 151 -9.68 -14.11 5.77
CA GLN A 151 -10.52 -13.17 5.04
C GLN A 151 -11.32 -13.94 3.98
N GLU A 152 -12.63 -14.01 4.21
CA GLU A 152 -13.56 -14.73 3.35
C GLU A 152 -13.48 -14.22 1.89
N GLY A 153 -13.35 -15.16 0.95
CA GLY A 153 -13.24 -14.86 -0.48
C GLY A 153 -11.89 -14.29 -0.93
N LYS A 154 -10.91 -14.09 -0.04
CA LYS A 154 -9.56 -13.63 -0.41
C LYS A 154 -8.45 -14.65 -0.10
N PHE A 155 -8.61 -15.50 0.90
CA PHE A 155 -7.56 -16.46 1.27
C PHE A 155 -7.32 -17.52 0.19
N ASP A 156 -6.04 -17.74 -0.12
CA ASP A 156 -5.56 -18.77 -1.05
C ASP A 156 -4.61 -19.72 -0.30
N GLU A 157 -5.05 -20.97 -0.10
CA GLU A 157 -4.30 -21.98 0.65
C GLU A 157 -2.99 -22.40 -0.05
N ALA A 158 -2.98 -22.42 -1.39
CA ALA A 158 -1.79 -22.77 -2.16
C ALA A 158 -0.74 -21.67 -2.04
N ALA A 159 -1.15 -20.41 -2.20
CA ALA A 159 -0.29 -19.25 -1.99
C ALA A 159 0.22 -19.18 -0.55
N ALA A 160 -0.64 -19.42 0.45
CA ALA A 160 -0.26 -19.44 1.86
C ALA A 160 0.76 -20.53 2.20
N THR A 161 0.65 -21.70 1.56
CA THR A 161 1.61 -22.81 1.72
C THR A 161 2.96 -22.45 1.10
N LYS A 162 2.95 -22.01 -0.16
CA LYS A 162 4.16 -21.58 -0.86
C LYS A 162 4.85 -20.42 -0.16
N PHE A 163 4.11 -19.45 0.37
CA PHE A 163 4.66 -18.34 1.14
C PHE A 163 5.42 -18.82 2.39
N ARG A 164 4.85 -19.77 3.14
CA ARG A 164 5.52 -20.33 4.33
C ARG A 164 6.82 -21.03 3.97
N GLU A 165 6.84 -21.78 2.87
CA GLU A 165 8.04 -22.45 2.37
C GLU A 165 9.12 -21.44 1.95
N LEU A 166 8.74 -20.38 1.23
CA LEU A 166 9.64 -19.31 0.81
C LEU A 166 10.21 -18.53 2.01
N ILE A 167 9.37 -18.16 2.98
CA ILE A 167 9.82 -17.48 4.20
C ILE A 167 10.80 -18.35 4.99
N GLN A 168 10.51 -19.65 5.14
CA GLN A 168 11.42 -20.57 5.81
C GLN A 168 12.76 -20.67 5.08
N LYS A 169 12.73 -20.83 3.74
CA LYS A 169 13.93 -20.88 2.91
C LYS A 169 14.79 -19.62 3.09
N HIS A 170 14.20 -18.44 2.99
CA HIS A 170 14.94 -17.18 3.15
C HIS A 170 15.45 -16.99 4.59
N SER A 171 14.68 -17.41 5.60
CA SER A 171 15.15 -17.41 6.98
C SER A 171 16.37 -18.31 7.18
N ASP A 172 16.38 -19.50 6.57
CA ASP A 172 17.51 -20.41 6.62
C ASP A 172 18.74 -19.80 5.90
N GLU A 173 18.54 -19.13 4.75
CA GLU A 173 19.58 -18.38 4.02
C GLU A 173 20.21 -17.28 4.90
N TYR A 174 19.40 -16.46 5.57
CA TYR A 174 19.92 -15.41 6.49
C TYR A 174 20.59 -15.97 7.74
N ALA A 175 20.17 -17.15 8.20
CA ALA A 175 20.79 -17.84 9.33
C ALA A 175 22.06 -18.63 8.93
N GLY A 176 22.38 -18.73 7.64
CA GLY A 176 23.49 -19.54 7.13
C GLY A 176 23.27 -21.05 7.31
N ILE A 177 22.02 -21.49 7.36
CA ILE A 177 21.65 -22.91 7.51
C ILE A 177 21.46 -23.51 6.11
N GLU A 178 22.39 -24.38 5.70
CA GLU A 178 22.19 -25.24 4.52
C GLU A 178 21.37 -26.49 4.92
N ARG A 179 20.30 -26.79 4.18
CA ARG A 179 19.48 -27.99 4.34
C ARG A 179 19.55 -28.90 3.12
#